data_AF-A0A815BJC0-F1
#
_entry.id   AF-A0A815BJC0-F1
#
_cell.length_a   1.000
_cell.length_b   1.000
_cell.length_c   1.000
_cell.angle_alpha   90.00
_cell.angle_beta   90.00
_cell.angle_gamma   90.00
#
_symmetry.space_group_name_H-M   'P 1'
#
loop_
_entity.id
_entity.type
_entity.pdbx_description
1 polymer ?
#
loop_
_entity_poly.entity_id
_entity_poly.type
_entity_poly.pdbx_seq_one_letter_code
_entity_poly.pdbx_strand_id
1 'polypeptide(L)'
;MSLLYVSQQTTIYAGCSLAFIGILGNSMNILVFSTVPSYRTTSCTFYFLISSIFNIAYIVINLISRIVSAGFGIDPTRTSLAWCKTRQFCLFTLSLVTITCSCLATIDQYFASSQNVRIRRWSNIRWARRIVVIIIIIWCIHGIPPALYSDISPTTKACGNMNARYADYIPFYLLGLICAIPIVVMVTFGYLTYRNIHLTRTLARQYADRQLVRMVLFQIILVIISFVPYGTYSVYSLVTTGMAKDTYRLLQEAFAITVLSLVPYFYYCGSCYAFLMSSSRFRRSVRNQVLFWRRAGQVIPFQSQSNISMTLMTNTSQEKIVNYGSMQHPVAIEHAQRKNSIKFLIALQILTTVLTLILVGTLYSMTYKHPTREEKHQPYTNIVPTQSKRNGSISVLYVLDPIGHSFCFRDGLYGETITDWTVYNRCSDLDFNTYYKGNFTVGVEGGRVATIIDLGTATELRVKYKYEETVGNGQGYASIHRQNKTLLILKDYRNRTYQIMDESPALFQEGKVLSTAAVKQGHIYALRISDSYDLTFERIVKMLVIAYEPNVSVTIRWEVLF
;
A
#
# COMPACT_ATOMS: atom_id res chain seq x y z
N MET A 1 0.16 11.89 -46.04
CA MET A 1 1.01 11.00 -45.23
C MET A 1 0.37 9.62 -45.14
N SER A 2 1.14 8.53 -45.24
CA SER A 2 0.58 7.17 -45.09
C SER A 2 0.33 6.83 -43.62
N LEU A 3 -0.71 6.04 -43.33
CA LEU A 3 -1.00 5.52 -41.98
C LEU A 3 0.16 4.70 -41.40
N LEU A 4 0.92 4.03 -42.28
CA LEU A 4 2.12 3.28 -41.90
C LEU A 4 3.22 4.20 -41.37
N TYR A 5 3.46 5.34 -42.02
CA TYR A 5 4.42 6.34 -41.55
C TYR A 5 4.01 6.88 -40.16
N VAL A 6 2.73 7.22 -39.97
CA VAL A 6 2.23 7.68 -38.67
C VAL A 6 2.36 6.58 -37.60
N SER A 7 2.08 5.32 -37.93
CA SER A 7 2.26 4.17 -37.03
C SER A 7 3.71 4.01 -36.57
N GLN A 8 4.65 4.15 -37.50
CA GLN A 8 6.08 4.06 -37.25
C GLN A 8 6.54 5.20 -36.34
N GLN A 9 6.22 6.45 -36.69
CA GLN A 9 6.57 7.62 -35.87
C GLN A 9 5.95 7.55 -34.47
N THR A 10 4.69 7.10 -34.37
CA THR A 10 4.02 6.88 -33.07
C THR A 10 4.79 5.86 -32.23
N THR A 11 5.21 4.74 -32.83
CA THR A 11 5.96 3.71 -32.12
C THR A 11 7.33 4.21 -31.64
N ILE A 12 8.02 5.03 -32.45
CA ILE A 12 9.30 5.63 -32.07
C ILE A 12 9.10 6.63 -30.95
N TYR A 13 8.32 7.69 -31.16
CA TYR A 13 8.23 8.78 -30.18
C TYR A 13 7.52 8.35 -28.90
N ALA A 14 6.32 7.75 -29.00
CA ALA A 14 5.60 7.32 -27.81
C ALA A 14 6.30 6.14 -27.13
N GLY A 15 6.86 5.20 -27.90
CA GLY A 15 7.62 4.07 -27.35
C GLY A 15 8.87 4.52 -26.58
N CYS A 16 9.69 5.41 -27.16
CA CYS A 16 10.89 5.93 -26.50
C CYS A 16 10.53 6.72 -25.23
N SER A 17 9.51 7.58 -25.28
CA SER A 17 9.03 8.30 -24.10
C SER A 17 8.56 7.35 -23.00
N LEU A 18 7.76 6.33 -23.35
CA LEU A 18 7.29 5.31 -22.41
C LEU A 18 8.45 4.51 -21.82
N ALA A 19 9.45 4.12 -22.62
CA ALA A 19 10.62 3.39 -22.15
C ALA A 19 11.41 4.22 -21.13
N PHE A 20 11.70 5.49 -21.43
CA PHE A 20 12.42 6.39 -20.54
C PHE A 20 11.66 6.61 -19.22
N ILE A 21 10.39 7.00 -19.31
CA ILE A 21 9.50 7.23 -18.16
C ILE A 21 9.40 5.97 -17.30
N GLY A 22 9.24 4.80 -17.94
CA GLY A 22 9.05 3.53 -17.25
C GLY A 22 10.31 3.05 -16.54
N ILE A 23 11.48 3.13 -17.17
CA ILE A 23 12.75 2.75 -16.54
C ILE A 23 13.03 3.67 -15.35
N LEU A 24 12.92 4.99 -15.53
CA LEU A 24 13.15 5.97 -14.45
C LEU A 24 12.16 5.76 -13.29
N GLY A 25 10.87 5.69 -13.60
CA GLY A 25 9.81 5.53 -12.61
C GLY A 25 9.94 4.26 -11.78
N ASN A 26 10.10 3.10 -12.44
CA ASN A 26 10.24 1.83 -11.71
C ASN A 26 11.56 1.75 -10.93
N SER A 27 12.64 2.37 -11.41
CA SER A 27 13.90 2.45 -10.65
C SER A 27 13.73 3.26 -9.36
N MET A 28 12.99 4.38 -9.42
CA MET A 28 12.63 5.14 -8.22
C MET A 28 11.76 4.33 -7.24
N ASN A 29 10.77 3.58 -7.74
CA ASN A 29 9.97 2.68 -6.91
C ASN A 29 10.84 1.66 -6.18
N ILE A 30 11.73 0.97 -6.92
CA ILE A 30 12.66 -0.01 -6.36
C ILE A 30 13.51 0.63 -5.26
N LEU A 31 14.09 1.79 -5.54
CA LEU A 31 14.92 2.51 -4.57
C LEU A 31 14.12 2.86 -3.31
N VAL A 32 12.93 3.45 -3.43
CA VAL A 32 12.12 3.85 -2.27
C VAL A 32 11.66 2.64 -1.46
N PHE A 33 11.13 1.60 -2.10
CA PHE A 33 10.64 0.41 -1.41
C PHE A 33 11.77 -0.42 -0.78
N SER A 34 12.97 -0.39 -1.35
CA SER A 34 14.14 -1.12 -0.83
C SER A 34 14.90 -0.35 0.26
N THR A 35 14.82 0.98 0.29
CA THR A 35 15.59 1.81 1.24
C THR A 35 14.79 2.21 2.47
N VAL A 36 13.49 2.51 2.33
CA VAL A 36 12.69 3.05 3.44
C VAL A 36 12.23 1.93 4.38
N PRO A 37 12.66 1.89 5.66
CA PRO A 37 12.41 0.76 6.54
C PRO A 37 10.93 0.40 6.71
N SER A 38 10.05 1.42 6.78
CA SER A 38 8.62 1.20 6.91
C SER A 38 8.02 0.41 5.75
N TYR A 39 8.48 0.66 4.51
CA TYR A 39 7.98 -0.04 3.33
C TYR A 39 8.55 -1.45 3.19
N ARG A 40 9.68 -1.79 3.83
CA ARG A 40 10.26 -3.14 3.77
C ARG A 40 9.50 -4.16 4.62
N THR A 41 8.73 -3.69 5.58
CA THR A 41 8.01 -4.53 6.55
C THR A 41 6.58 -4.87 6.12
N THR A 42 6.03 -4.13 5.15
CA THR A 42 4.67 -4.30 4.64
C THR A 42 4.63 -5.24 3.44
N SER A 43 3.69 -6.19 3.41
CA SER A 43 3.54 -7.18 2.33
C SER A 43 3.09 -6.55 1.01
N CYS A 44 2.11 -5.64 1.02
CA CYS A 44 1.65 -4.92 -0.17
C CYS A 44 2.77 -4.21 -0.95
N THR A 45 3.66 -3.50 -0.26
CA THR A 45 4.79 -2.80 -0.89
C THR A 45 5.85 -3.76 -1.42
N PHE A 46 5.99 -4.94 -0.80
CA PHE A 46 6.85 -5.99 -1.34
C PHE A 46 6.33 -6.50 -2.68
N TYR A 47 5.02 -6.70 -2.84
CA TYR A 47 4.45 -7.04 -4.15
C TYR A 47 4.67 -5.92 -5.18
N PHE A 48 4.55 -4.65 -4.80
CA PHE A 48 4.87 -3.52 -5.70
C PHE A 48 6.35 -3.45 -6.06
N LEU A 49 7.26 -3.76 -5.13
CA LEU A 49 8.69 -3.83 -5.41
C LEU A 49 8.99 -4.89 -6.47
N ILE A 50 8.47 -6.11 -6.30
CA ILE A 50 8.64 -7.20 -7.27
C ILE A 50 8.02 -6.81 -8.61
N SER A 51 6.81 -6.27 -8.61
CA SER A 51 6.15 -5.75 -9.82
C SER A 51 7.02 -4.71 -10.55
N SER A 52 7.66 -3.77 -9.84
CA SER A 52 8.55 -2.79 -10.46
C SER A 52 9.82 -3.39 -11.07
N ILE A 53 10.40 -4.44 -10.48
CA ILE A 53 11.54 -5.17 -11.06
C ILE A 53 11.12 -5.83 -12.39
N PHE A 54 10.01 -6.56 -12.38
CA PHE A 54 9.50 -7.23 -13.56
C PHE A 54 9.00 -6.25 -14.64
N ASN A 55 8.51 -5.06 -14.26
CA ASN A 55 8.18 -3.98 -15.19
C ASN A 55 9.40 -3.50 -15.97
N ILE A 56 10.54 -3.29 -15.31
CA ILE A 56 11.77 -2.88 -16.00
C ILE A 56 12.19 -3.98 -16.99
N ALA A 57 12.21 -5.24 -16.55
CA ALA A 57 12.54 -6.36 -17.43
C ALA A 57 11.59 -6.44 -18.64
N TYR A 58 10.28 -6.28 -18.42
CA TYR A 58 9.28 -6.28 -19.48
C TYR A 58 9.49 -5.13 -20.48
N ILE A 59 9.75 -3.92 -19.99
CA ILE A 59 10.01 -2.74 -20.85
C ILE A 59 11.29 -2.94 -21.66
N VAL A 60 12.38 -3.33 -21.02
CA VAL A 60 13.69 -3.50 -21.68
C VAL A 60 13.62 -4.59 -22.76
N ILE A 61 12.96 -5.71 -22.49
CA ILE A 61 12.91 -6.81 -23.44
C ILE A 61 11.85 -6.55 -24.52
N ASN A 62 10.62 -6.20 -24.15
CA ASN A 62 9.51 -6.15 -25.08
C ASN A 62 9.32 -4.80 -25.77
N LEU A 63 9.41 -3.68 -25.03
CA LEU A 63 9.19 -2.35 -25.60
C LEU A 63 10.36 -1.95 -26.49
N ILE A 64 11.59 -2.12 -26.02
CA ILE A 64 12.78 -1.77 -26.81
C ILE A 64 12.86 -2.62 -28.09
N SER A 65 12.66 -3.95 -27.98
CA SER A 65 12.59 -4.81 -29.18
C SER A 65 11.56 -4.31 -30.19
N ARG A 66 10.41 -3.84 -29.71
CA ARG A 66 9.36 -3.31 -30.57
C ARG A 66 9.73 -1.98 -31.21
N ILE A 67 10.36 -1.05 -30.48
CA ILE A 67 10.82 0.22 -31.03
C ILE A 67 11.83 -0.04 -32.14
N VAL A 68 12.79 -0.94 -31.91
CA VAL A 68 13.80 -1.32 -32.90
C VAL A 68 13.15 -1.98 -34.12
N SER A 69 12.21 -2.92 -33.90
CA SER A 69 11.53 -3.64 -35.00
C SER A 69 10.58 -2.76 -35.82
N ALA A 70 9.64 -2.10 -35.16
CA ALA A 70 8.57 -1.35 -35.84
C ALA A 70 8.97 0.09 -36.16
N GLY A 71 9.90 0.68 -35.40
CA GLY A 71 10.40 2.04 -35.62
C GLY A 71 11.53 2.10 -36.64
N PHE A 72 12.49 1.17 -36.59
CA PHE A 72 13.69 1.22 -37.42
C PHE A 72 13.76 0.12 -38.49
N GLY A 73 12.77 -0.79 -38.53
CA GLY A 73 12.74 -1.92 -39.47
C GLY A 73 13.77 -3.01 -39.15
N ILE A 74 14.48 -2.90 -38.02
CA ILE A 74 15.47 -3.87 -37.57
C ILE A 74 14.77 -4.85 -36.64
N ASP A 75 14.44 -6.04 -37.11
CA ASP A 75 13.72 -7.03 -36.31
C ASP A 75 14.57 -8.28 -36.04
N PRO A 76 15.29 -8.33 -34.90
CA PRO A 76 16.12 -9.48 -34.55
C PRO A 76 15.32 -10.78 -34.39
N THR A 77 13.99 -10.69 -34.21
CA THR A 77 13.15 -11.89 -34.14
C THR A 77 13.00 -12.60 -35.48
N ARG A 78 13.32 -11.93 -36.59
CA ARG A 78 13.28 -12.52 -37.94
C ARG A 78 14.55 -13.28 -38.31
N THR A 79 15.65 -13.01 -37.61
CA THR A 79 16.97 -13.57 -37.91
C THR A 79 17.45 -14.54 -36.84
N SER A 80 17.09 -14.33 -35.57
CA SER A 80 17.50 -15.17 -34.45
C SER A 80 16.33 -15.94 -33.86
N LEU A 81 16.34 -17.26 -34.02
CA LEU A 81 15.36 -18.16 -33.40
C LEU A 81 15.41 -18.07 -31.87
N ALA A 82 16.61 -17.96 -31.30
CA ALA A 82 16.79 -17.79 -29.86
C ALA A 82 16.10 -16.51 -29.36
N TRP A 83 16.23 -15.40 -30.09
CA TRP A 83 15.57 -14.14 -29.73
C TRP A 83 14.06 -14.20 -29.91
N CYS A 84 13.58 -14.83 -30.98
CA CYS A 84 12.15 -15.08 -31.21
C CYS A 84 11.53 -15.82 -30.01
N LYS A 85 12.11 -16.94 -29.60
CA LYS A 85 11.61 -17.75 -28.47
C LYS A 85 11.72 -17.01 -27.13
N THR A 86 12.86 -16.37 -26.87
CA THR A 86 13.10 -15.61 -25.61
C THR A 86 12.11 -14.45 -25.46
N ARG A 87 11.87 -13.69 -26.53
CA ARG A 87 10.90 -12.59 -26.49
C ARG A 87 9.49 -13.10 -26.16
N GLN A 88 9.07 -14.21 -26.76
CA GLN A 88 7.74 -14.78 -26.51
C GLN A 88 7.62 -15.32 -25.08
N PHE A 89 8.65 -16.00 -24.58
CA PHE A 89 8.72 -16.39 -23.17
C PHE A 89 8.55 -15.20 -22.22
N CYS A 90 9.33 -14.14 -22.44
CA CYS A 90 9.33 -12.94 -21.58
C CYS A 90 8.02 -12.16 -21.67
N LEU A 91 7.40 -12.07 -22.86
CA LEU A 91 6.12 -11.40 -23.05
C LEU A 91 5.02 -12.03 -22.19
N PHE A 92 4.94 -13.36 -22.19
CA PHE A 92 3.93 -14.09 -21.41
C PHE A 92 4.25 -14.12 -19.92
N THR A 93 5.49 -14.45 -19.56
CA THR A 93 5.90 -14.64 -18.16
C THR A 93 5.92 -13.34 -17.37
N LEU A 94 6.62 -12.32 -17.88
CA LEU A 94 6.89 -11.11 -17.11
C LEU A 94 5.59 -10.29 -16.90
N SER A 95 4.70 -10.27 -17.89
CA SER A 95 3.40 -9.59 -17.77
C SER A 95 2.50 -10.25 -16.71
N LEU A 96 2.43 -11.59 -16.70
CA LEU A 96 1.66 -12.35 -15.71
C LEU A 96 2.21 -12.17 -14.28
N VAL A 97 3.53 -12.21 -14.10
CA VAL A 97 4.14 -11.96 -12.79
C VAL A 97 3.76 -10.57 -12.28
N THR A 98 3.91 -9.54 -13.11
CA THR A 98 3.60 -8.16 -12.72
C THR A 98 2.12 -8.00 -12.35
N ILE A 99 1.20 -8.42 -13.21
CA ILE A 99 -0.23 -8.21 -12.98
C ILE A 99 -0.74 -9.04 -11.79
N THR A 100 -0.20 -10.24 -11.60
CA THR A 100 -0.51 -11.08 -10.42
C THR A 100 -0.02 -10.42 -9.14
N CYS A 101 1.18 -9.83 -9.14
CA CYS A 101 1.66 -9.07 -7.99
C CYS A 101 0.74 -7.88 -7.66
N SER A 102 0.18 -7.20 -8.66
CA SER A 102 -0.80 -6.12 -8.44
C SER A 102 -2.12 -6.65 -7.86
N CYS A 103 -2.58 -7.81 -8.30
CA CYS A 103 -3.74 -8.49 -7.71
C CYS A 103 -3.49 -8.84 -6.24
N LEU A 104 -2.33 -9.43 -5.95
CA LEU A 104 -1.94 -9.78 -4.58
C LEU A 104 -1.76 -8.58 -3.67
N ALA A 105 -1.21 -7.47 -4.17
CA ALA A 105 -1.15 -6.22 -3.42
C ALA A 105 -2.55 -5.72 -3.03
N THR A 106 -3.53 -5.89 -3.92
CA THR A 106 -4.93 -5.49 -3.68
C THR A 106 -5.61 -6.42 -2.67
N ILE A 107 -5.39 -7.72 -2.77
CA ILE A 107 -5.88 -8.73 -1.80
C ILE A 107 -5.25 -8.49 -0.41
N ASP A 108 -3.94 -8.21 -0.37
CA ASP A 108 -3.21 -7.94 0.87
C ASP A 108 -3.75 -6.68 1.57
N GLN A 109 -4.10 -5.63 0.82
CA GLN A 109 -4.77 -4.46 1.40
C GLN A 109 -6.16 -4.77 1.96
N TYR A 110 -6.91 -5.68 1.33
CA TYR A 110 -8.16 -6.15 1.90
C TYR A 110 -7.92 -6.88 3.23
N PHE A 111 -6.91 -7.76 3.30
CA PHE A 111 -6.57 -8.44 4.54
C PHE A 111 -6.12 -7.47 5.62
N ALA A 112 -5.23 -6.53 5.29
CA ALA A 112 -4.72 -5.53 6.22
C ALA A 112 -5.83 -4.63 6.78
N SER A 113 -6.81 -4.26 5.94
CA SER A 113 -7.93 -3.40 6.32
C SER A 113 -9.06 -4.13 7.08
N SER A 114 -9.03 -5.46 7.16
CA SER A 114 -10.10 -6.24 7.80
C SER A 114 -10.16 -6.01 9.32
N GLN A 115 -11.40 -5.90 9.84
CA GLN A 115 -11.66 -5.84 11.28
C GLN A 115 -11.36 -7.17 11.97
N ASN A 116 -11.50 -8.28 11.24
CA ASN A 116 -11.26 -9.60 11.78
C ASN A 116 -9.74 -9.86 11.89
N VAL A 117 -9.26 -10.00 13.14
CA VAL A 117 -7.85 -10.27 13.45
C VAL A 117 -7.34 -11.53 12.73
N ARG A 118 -8.18 -12.56 12.56
CA ARG A 118 -7.79 -13.80 11.87
C ARG A 118 -7.46 -13.53 10.41
N ILE A 119 -8.28 -12.74 9.71
CA ILE A 119 -8.05 -12.36 8.30
C ILE A 119 -6.84 -11.45 8.21
N ARG A 120 -6.71 -10.46 9.10
CA ARG A 120 -5.57 -9.53 9.10
C ARG A 120 -4.21 -10.20 9.26
N ARG A 121 -4.14 -11.32 9.98
CA ARG A 121 -2.90 -12.11 10.13
C ARG A 121 -2.36 -12.69 8.82
N TRP A 122 -3.17 -12.79 7.77
CA TRP A 122 -2.74 -13.25 6.45
C TRP A 122 -1.89 -12.20 5.72
N SER A 123 -2.07 -10.91 6.04
CA SER A 123 -1.21 -9.82 5.58
C SER A 123 0.14 -9.88 6.30
N ASN A 124 1.01 -10.77 5.86
CA ASN A 124 2.31 -11.01 6.47
C ASN A 124 3.41 -11.14 5.42
N ILE A 125 4.50 -10.40 5.63
CA ILE A 125 5.65 -10.36 4.72
C ILE A 125 6.30 -11.73 4.48
N ARG A 126 6.29 -12.64 5.47
CA ARG A 126 6.87 -13.98 5.32
C ARG A 126 6.08 -14.82 4.30
N TRP A 127 4.76 -14.73 4.36
CA TRP A 127 3.88 -15.38 3.40
C TRP A 127 3.99 -14.74 2.02
N ALA A 128 4.04 -13.40 1.96
CA ALA A 128 4.21 -12.70 0.69
C ALA A 128 5.47 -13.14 -0.08
N ARG A 129 6.61 -13.30 0.61
CA ARG A 129 7.85 -13.83 -0.01
C ARG A 129 7.67 -15.23 -0.59
N ARG A 130 7.05 -16.15 0.15
CA ARG A 130 6.78 -17.52 -0.31
C ARG A 130 5.84 -17.54 -1.51
N ILE A 131 4.76 -16.76 -1.46
CA ILE A 131 3.76 -16.65 -2.52
C ILE A 131 4.39 -16.12 -3.81
N VAL A 132 5.22 -15.07 -3.73
CA VAL A 132 5.91 -14.52 -4.91
C VAL A 132 6.80 -15.56 -5.58
N VAL A 133 7.60 -16.31 -4.81
CA VAL A 133 8.47 -17.35 -5.37
C VAL A 133 7.66 -18.42 -6.10
N ILE A 134 6.58 -18.90 -5.49
CA ILE A 134 5.68 -19.89 -6.10
C ILE A 134 5.09 -19.35 -7.41
N ILE A 135 4.64 -18.09 -7.41
CA ILE A 135 4.04 -17.45 -8.58
C ILE A 135 5.02 -17.26 -9.72
N ILE A 136 6.26 -16.86 -9.42
CA ILE A 136 7.31 -16.75 -10.44
C ILE A 136 7.56 -18.12 -11.07
N ILE A 137 7.64 -19.20 -10.28
CA ILE A 137 7.82 -20.57 -10.80
C ILE A 137 6.65 -20.97 -11.70
N ILE A 138 5.41 -20.77 -11.23
CA ILE A 138 4.20 -21.10 -11.99
C ILE A 138 4.18 -20.35 -13.33
N TRP A 139 4.49 -19.06 -13.34
CA TRP A 139 4.47 -18.27 -14.57
C TRP A 139 5.65 -18.55 -15.48
N CYS A 140 6.82 -18.91 -14.96
CA CYS A 140 7.92 -19.40 -15.76
C CYS A 140 7.54 -20.72 -16.47
N ILE A 141 6.88 -21.65 -15.78
CA ILE A 141 6.38 -22.90 -16.39
C ILE A 141 5.33 -22.57 -17.47
N HIS A 142 4.42 -21.65 -17.19
CA HIS A 142 3.42 -21.17 -18.14
C HIS A 142 4.02 -20.47 -19.38
N GLY A 143 5.18 -19.84 -19.23
CA GLY A 143 5.93 -19.21 -20.32
C GLY A 143 6.64 -20.18 -21.27
N ILE A 144 6.79 -21.46 -20.91
CA ILE A 144 7.49 -22.47 -21.72
C ILE A 144 6.75 -22.75 -23.04
N PRO A 145 5.44 -23.07 -23.08
CA PRO A 145 4.72 -23.32 -24.33
C PRO A 145 4.84 -22.21 -25.38
N PRO A 146 4.68 -20.90 -25.08
CA PRO A 146 4.91 -19.86 -26.07
C PRO A 146 6.35 -19.84 -26.60
N ALA A 147 7.35 -20.21 -25.79
CA ALA A 147 8.73 -20.34 -26.25
C ALA A 147 8.94 -21.56 -27.17
N LEU A 148 8.27 -22.68 -26.88
CA LEU A 148 8.39 -23.92 -27.65
C LEU A 148 7.70 -23.82 -29.02
N TYR A 149 6.50 -23.24 -29.07
CA TYR A 149 5.68 -23.19 -30.28
C TYR A 149 5.94 -21.98 -31.17
N SER A 150 6.82 -21.06 -30.74
CA SER A 150 7.22 -19.92 -31.56
C SER A 150 8.40 -20.29 -32.46
N ASP A 151 8.25 -19.98 -33.74
CA ASP A 151 9.27 -20.20 -34.76
C ASP A 151 9.30 -19.04 -35.77
N ILE A 152 10.29 -19.04 -36.64
CA ILE A 152 10.43 -18.07 -37.74
C ILE A 152 9.76 -18.67 -38.98
N SER A 153 8.73 -18.00 -39.49
CA SER A 153 8.03 -18.47 -40.69
C SER A 153 8.98 -18.54 -41.88
N PRO A 154 9.02 -19.66 -42.64
CA PRO A 154 9.86 -19.76 -43.82
C PRO A 154 9.43 -18.77 -44.92
N THR A 155 8.13 -18.43 -44.98
CA THR A 155 7.54 -17.57 -46.02
C THR A 155 7.58 -16.09 -45.65
N THR A 156 7.09 -15.73 -44.48
CA THR A 156 7.00 -14.30 -44.07
C THR A 156 8.23 -13.82 -43.32
N LYS A 157 9.14 -14.73 -42.94
CA LYS A 157 10.28 -14.48 -42.05
C LYS A 157 9.88 -13.83 -40.72
N ALA A 158 8.60 -13.88 -40.34
CA ALA A 158 8.11 -13.32 -39.10
C ALA A 158 8.18 -14.36 -37.97
N CYS A 159 8.58 -13.92 -36.79
CA CYS A 159 8.47 -14.70 -35.57
C CYS A 159 7.01 -14.81 -35.13
N GLY A 160 6.49 -16.02 -35.02
CA GLY A 160 5.11 -16.25 -34.64
C GLY A 160 4.87 -17.67 -34.14
N ASN A 161 3.68 -17.88 -33.58
CA ASN A 161 3.25 -19.21 -33.18
C ASN A 161 2.90 -20.05 -34.42
N MET A 162 3.58 -21.18 -34.58
CA MET A 162 3.33 -22.12 -35.69
C MET A 162 2.30 -23.20 -35.35
N ASN A 163 1.99 -23.37 -34.07
CA ASN A 163 1.07 -24.41 -33.62
C ASN A 163 -0.37 -23.88 -33.61
N ALA A 164 -1.21 -24.40 -34.50
CA ALA A 164 -2.62 -24.00 -34.63
C ALA A 164 -3.44 -24.23 -33.35
N ARG A 165 -3.20 -25.34 -32.63
CA ARG A 165 -3.89 -25.62 -31.37
C ARG A 165 -3.49 -24.64 -30.28
N TYR A 166 -2.20 -24.29 -30.20
CA TYR A 166 -1.73 -23.28 -29.26
C TYR A 166 -2.18 -21.87 -29.66
N ALA A 167 -2.42 -21.60 -30.96
CA ALA A 167 -2.92 -20.30 -31.42
C ALA A 167 -4.32 -20.02 -30.85
N ASP A 168 -5.15 -21.05 -30.73
CA ASP A 168 -6.46 -20.95 -30.09
C ASP A 168 -6.39 -20.65 -28.59
N TYR A 169 -5.25 -20.91 -27.92
CA TYR A 169 -5.02 -20.55 -26.51
C TYR A 169 -4.71 -19.07 -26.28
N ILE A 170 -4.12 -18.38 -27.27
CA ILE A 170 -3.66 -16.98 -27.13
C ILE A 170 -4.81 -16.02 -26.70
N PRO A 171 -6.03 -16.11 -27.28
CA PRO A 171 -7.15 -15.30 -26.80
C PRO A 171 -7.54 -15.58 -25.35
N PHE A 172 -7.46 -16.82 -24.87
CA PHE A 172 -7.74 -17.15 -23.45
C PHE A 172 -6.72 -16.53 -22.51
N TYR A 173 -5.44 -16.59 -22.88
CA TYR A 173 -4.38 -15.91 -22.15
C TYR A 173 -4.63 -14.40 -22.09
N LEU A 174 -4.90 -13.77 -23.22
CA LEU A 174 -5.00 -12.32 -23.30
C LEU A 174 -6.29 -11.78 -22.66
N LEU A 175 -7.44 -12.35 -23.02
CA LEU A 175 -8.74 -11.90 -22.50
C LEU A 175 -8.99 -12.39 -21.09
N GLY A 176 -8.60 -13.62 -20.77
CA GLY A 176 -8.80 -14.23 -19.46
C GLY A 176 -7.75 -13.79 -18.46
N LEU A 177 -6.50 -14.25 -18.66
CA LEU A 177 -5.45 -14.14 -17.65
C LEU A 177 -4.88 -12.71 -17.50
N ILE A 178 -4.81 -11.95 -18.60
CA ILE A 178 -4.27 -10.58 -18.57
C ILE A 178 -5.35 -9.52 -18.33
N CYS A 179 -6.55 -9.69 -18.88
CA CYS A 179 -7.60 -8.68 -18.81
C CYS A 179 -8.66 -8.99 -17.73
N ALA A 180 -9.49 -10.02 -17.96
CA ALA A 180 -10.70 -10.23 -17.18
C ALA A 180 -10.42 -10.60 -15.72
N ILE A 181 -9.59 -11.63 -15.47
CA ILE A 181 -9.32 -12.12 -14.11
C ILE A 181 -8.67 -11.04 -13.24
N PRO A 182 -7.59 -10.36 -13.67
CA PRO A 182 -6.97 -9.32 -12.86
C PRO A 182 -7.91 -8.17 -12.54
N ILE A 183 -8.69 -7.68 -13.53
CA ILE A 183 -9.64 -6.60 -13.30
C ILE A 183 -10.69 -7.03 -12.29
N VAL A 184 -11.32 -8.20 -12.45
CA VAL A 184 -12.34 -8.69 -11.50
C VAL A 184 -11.77 -8.82 -10.09
N VAL A 185 -10.59 -9.41 -9.93
CA VAL A 185 -9.93 -9.57 -8.62
C VAL A 185 -9.63 -8.21 -8.01
N MET A 186 -8.93 -7.34 -8.74
CA MET A 186 -8.50 -6.04 -8.24
C MET A 186 -9.69 -5.14 -7.89
N VAL A 187 -10.75 -5.15 -8.70
CA VAL A 187 -11.99 -4.41 -8.46
C VAL A 187 -12.71 -4.93 -7.22
N THR A 188 -12.88 -6.25 -7.10
CA THR A 188 -13.60 -6.87 -5.98
C THR A 188 -12.89 -6.57 -4.66
N PHE A 189 -11.60 -6.89 -4.57
CA PHE A 189 -10.84 -6.66 -3.34
C PHE A 189 -10.57 -5.18 -3.07
N GLY A 190 -10.48 -4.34 -4.10
CA GLY A 190 -10.42 -2.89 -3.97
C GLY A 190 -11.69 -2.32 -3.34
N TYR A 191 -12.86 -2.75 -3.79
CA TYR A 191 -14.15 -2.37 -3.21
C TYR A 191 -14.29 -2.86 -1.76
N LEU A 192 -13.93 -4.11 -1.48
CA LEU A 192 -13.97 -4.65 -0.11
C LEU A 192 -13.04 -3.87 0.84
N THR A 193 -11.84 -3.49 0.36
CA THR A 193 -10.90 -2.63 1.10
C THR A 193 -11.53 -1.27 1.41
N TYR A 194 -12.15 -0.64 0.40
CA TYR A 194 -12.84 0.63 0.58
C TYR A 194 -13.95 0.54 1.64
N ARG A 195 -14.79 -0.51 1.57
CA ARG A 195 -15.86 -0.76 2.54
C ARG A 195 -15.31 -0.91 3.96
N ASN A 196 -14.27 -1.71 4.14
CA ASN A 196 -13.64 -1.93 5.45
C ASN A 196 -13.12 -0.63 6.06
N ILE A 197 -12.49 0.23 5.26
CA ILE A 197 -11.94 1.51 5.73
C ILE A 197 -13.05 2.48 6.11
N HIS A 198 -14.14 2.51 5.34
CA HIS A 198 -15.26 3.38 5.64
C HIS A 198 -15.95 2.97 6.96
N LEU A 199 -16.10 1.67 7.20
CA LEU A 199 -16.69 1.15 8.44
C LEU A 199 -15.78 1.37 9.67
N THR A 200 -14.46 1.38 9.47
CA THR A 200 -13.48 1.44 10.58
C THR A 200 -13.00 2.88 10.87
N ARG A 201 -13.89 3.88 10.72
CA ARG A 201 -13.61 5.31 10.87
C ARG A 201 -13.02 5.71 12.25
N THR A 202 -13.15 4.88 13.29
CA THR A 202 -12.85 5.23 14.69
C THR A 202 -11.44 4.86 15.19
N LEU A 203 -10.61 4.15 14.41
CA LEU A 203 -9.23 3.81 14.80
C LEU A 203 -8.21 4.70 14.08
N ALA A 204 -7.85 5.82 14.72
CA ALA A 204 -6.90 6.85 14.26
C ALA A 204 -5.46 6.38 13.93
N ARG A 205 -5.15 5.07 14.00
CA ARG A 205 -3.82 4.50 13.72
C ARG A 205 -3.52 4.22 12.24
N GLN A 206 -4.46 4.41 11.31
CA GLN A 206 -4.31 3.97 9.91
C GLN A 206 -3.90 5.05 8.89
N TYR A 207 -3.15 6.09 9.28
CA TYR A 207 -2.65 7.05 8.28
C TYR A 207 -1.68 6.41 7.26
N ALA A 208 -0.90 5.41 7.67
CA ALA A 208 -0.03 4.65 6.77
C ALA A 208 -0.83 3.73 5.80
N ASP A 209 -1.90 3.09 6.28
CA ASP A 209 -2.75 2.22 5.47
C ASP A 209 -3.57 3.01 4.44
N ARG A 210 -4.07 4.20 4.81
CA ARG A 210 -4.81 5.08 3.88
C ARG A 210 -3.99 5.46 2.64
N GLN A 211 -2.68 5.63 2.78
CA GLN A 211 -1.82 5.96 1.64
C GLN A 211 -1.62 4.76 0.71
N LEU A 212 -1.41 3.56 1.26
CA LEU A 212 -1.26 2.34 0.45
C LEU A 212 -2.57 1.98 -0.26
N VAL A 213 -3.71 2.24 0.37
CA VAL A 213 -5.03 2.05 -0.26
C VAL A 213 -5.21 2.99 -1.44
N ARG A 214 -4.79 4.27 -1.31
CA ARG A 214 -4.78 5.19 -2.45
C ARG A 214 -3.86 4.71 -3.55
N MET A 215 -2.66 4.22 -3.23
CA MET A 215 -1.74 3.65 -4.22
C MET A 215 -2.39 2.49 -4.99
N VAL A 216 -3.05 1.56 -4.29
CA VAL A 216 -3.79 0.45 -4.91
C VAL A 216 -4.92 0.96 -5.80
N LEU A 217 -5.70 1.95 -5.36
CA LEU A 217 -6.78 2.52 -6.17
C LEU A 217 -6.26 3.06 -7.51
N PHE A 218 -5.18 3.85 -7.50
CA PHE A 218 -4.60 4.35 -8.74
C PHE A 218 -4.04 3.22 -9.60
N GLN A 219 -3.48 2.17 -8.99
CA GLN A 219 -3.03 0.97 -9.72
C GLN A 219 -4.20 0.27 -10.43
N ILE A 220 -5.37 0.16 -9.78
CA ILE A 220 -6.59 -0.41 -10.38
C ILE A 220 -7.03 0.40 -11.60
N ILE A 221 -7.11 1.73 -11.45
CA ILE A 221 -7.49 2.64 -12.54
C ILE A 221 -6.51 2.51 -13.70
N LEU A 222 -5.21 2.46 -13.41
CA LEU A 222 -4.16 2.33 -14.41
C LEU A 222 -4.26 1.00 -15.19
N VAL A 223 -4.54 -0.12 -14.51
CA VAL A 223 -4.78 -1.42 -15.15
C VAL A 223 -5.99 -1.35 -16.08
N ILE A 224 -7.10 -0.79 -15.62
CA ILE A 224 -8.33 -0.68 -16.42
C ILE A 224 -8.08 0.12 -17.70
N ILE A 225 -7.51 1.31 -17.59
CA ILE A 225 -7.23 2.18 -18.74
C ILE A 225 -6.23 1.51 -19.69
N SER A 226 -5.27 0.74 -19.17
CA SER A 226 -4.20 0.15 -19.97
C SER A 226 -4.61 -1.14 -20.70
N PHE A 227 -5.41 -2.00 -20.07
CA PHE A 227 -5.71 -3.33 -20.61
C PHE A 227 -7.08 -3.47 -21.26
N VAL A 228 -8.09 -2.69 -20.85
CA VAL A 228 -9.43 -2.79 -21.45
C VAL A 228 -9.43 -2.42 -22.94
N PRO A 229 -8.81 -1.31 -23.39
CA PRO A 229 -8.79 -0.96 -24.82
C PRO A 229 -8.14 -2.07 -25.67
N TYR A 230 -7.03 -2.63 -25.19
CA TYR A 230 -6.32 -3.69 -25.89
C TYR A 230 -7.12 -5.01 -25.91
N GLY A 231 -7.75 -5.37 -24.79
CA GLY A 231 -8.64 -6.53 -24.70
C GLY A 231 -9.84 -6.41 -25.64
N THR A 232 -10.49 -5.24 -25.69
CA THR A 232 -11.62 -4.96 -26.60
C THR A 232 -11.22 -5.12 -28.06
N TYR A 233 -10.08 -4.57 -28.47
CA TYR A 233 -9.58 -4.78 -29.83
C TYR A 233 -9.27 -6.24 -30.12
N SER A 234 -8.77 -6.98 -29.15
CA SER A 234 -8.46 -8.41 -29.32
C SER A 234 -9.72 -9.24 -29.55
N VAL A 235 -10.82 -8.91 -28.86
CA VAL A 235 -12.14 -9.49 -29.16
C VAL A 235 -12.60 -9.13 -30.58
N TYR A 236 -12.50 -7.84 -30.96
CA TYR A 236 -12.84 -7.39 -32.30
C TYR A 236 -12.04 -8.15 -33.38
N SER A 237 -10.73 -8.30 -33.19
CA SER A 237 -9.85 -9.04 -34.10
C SER A 237 -10.28 -10.50 -34.22
N LEU A 238 -10.56 -11.16 -33.10
CA LEU A 238 -11.02 -12.55 -33.07
C LEU A 238 -12.35 -12.75 -33.81
N VAL A 239 -13.34 -11.90 -33.54
CA VAL A 239 -14.67 -11.98 -34.15
C VAL A 239 -14.61 -11.74 -35.67
N THR A 240 -13.71 -10.86 -36.11
CA THR A 240 -13.60 -10.46 -37.53
C THR A 240 -12.57 -11.25 -38.33
N THR A 241 -11.91 -12.25 -37.74
CA THR A 241 -10.81 -13.01 -38.39
C THR A 241 -11.25 -13.73 -39.68
N GLY A 242 -12.50 -14.19 -39.75
CA GLY A 242 -13.06 -14.87 -40.93
C GLY A 242 -13.81 -13.96 -41.92
N MET A 243 -13.82 -12.64 -41.69
CA MET A 243 -14.54 -11.71 -42.55
C MET A 243 -13.63 -11.21 -43.67
N ALA A 244 -14.17 -11.06 -44.88
CA ALA A 244 -13.48 -10.35 -45.95
C ALA A 244 -13.29 -8.87 -45.56
N LYS A 245 -12.05 -8.37 -45.68
CA LYS A 245 -11.67 -7.00 -45.34
C LYS A 245 -11.02 -6.37 -46.56
N ASP A 246 -11.46 -5.17 -46.90
CA ASP A 246 -10.84 -4.34 -47.93
C ASP A 246 -9.48 -3.80 -47.44
N THR A 247 -8.64 -3.39 -48.39
CA THR A 247 -7.28 -2.90 -48.11
C THR A 247 -7.29 -1.71 -47.15
N TYR A 248 -8.29 -0.83 -47.24
CA TYR A 248 -8.36 0.35 -46.38
C TYR A 248 -8.67 -0.03 -44.93
N ARG A 249 -9.62 -0.94 -44.69
CA ARG A 249 -9.89 -1.50 -43.35
C ARG A 249 -8.67 -2.21 -42.76
N LEU A 250 -7.93 -2.98 -43.55
CA LEU A 250 -6.70 -3.63 -43.06
C LEU A 250 -5.65 -2.61 -42.59
N LEU A 251 -5.49 -1.50 -43.31
CA LEU A 251 -4.59 -0.41 -42.90
C LEU A 251 -5.07 0.29 -41.63
N GLN A 252 -6.37 0.54 -41.48
CA GLN A 252 -6.95 1.10 -40.26
C GLN A 252 -6.76 0.17 -39.06
N GLU A 253 -7.01 -1.13 -39.25
CA GLU A 253 -6.82 -2.13 -38.21
C GLU A 253 -5.34 -2.26 -37.80
N ALA A 254 -4.40 -2.18 -38.75
CA ALA A 254 -2.97 -2.19 -38.50
C ALA A 254 -2.49 -0.95 -37.72
N PHE A 255 -3.05 0.23 -38.03
CA PHE A 255 -2.79 1.45 -37.26
C PHE A 255 -3.38 1.32 -35.84
N ALA A 256 -4.63 0.88 -35.72
CA ALA A 256 -5.31 0.72 -34.44
C ALA A 256 -4.59 -0.27 -33.51
N ILE A 257 -4.18 -1.45 -34.00
CA ILE A 257 -3.39 -2.38 -33.19
C ILE A 257 -2.06 -1.79 -32.78
N THR A 258 -1.40 -1.00 -33.65
CA THR A 258 -0.14 -0.35 -33.31
C THR A 258 -0.30 0.58 -32.11
N VAL A 259 -1.31 1.46 -32.14
CA VAL A 259 -1.61 2.37 -31.02
C VAL A 259 -2.04 1.60 -29.78
N LEU A 260 -3.03 0.71 -29.91
CA LEU A 260 -3.62 0.00 -28.77
C LEU A 260 -2.67 -0.97 -28.08
N SER A 261 -1.67 -1.48 -28.77
CA SER A 261 -0.65 -2.33 -28.15
C SER A 261 0.47 -1.53 -27.47
N LEU A 262 0.52 -0.20 -27.63
CA LEU A 262 1.33 0.68 -26.77
C LEU A 262 0.60 1.01 -25.46
N VAL A 263 -0.74 0.99 -25.44
CA VAL A 263 -1.56 1.36 -24.28
C VAL A 263 -1.26 0.51 -23.03
N PRO A 264 -1.07 -0.83 -23.10
CA PRO A 264 -0.62 -1.63 -21.96
C PRO A 264 0.67 -1.15 -21.28
N TYR A 265 1.55 -0.45 -22.01
CA TYR A 265 2.78 0.09 -21.44
C TYR A 265 2.54 1.28 -20.50
N PHE A 266 1.39 1.95 -20.55
CA PHE A 266 1.04 2.92 -19.51
C PHE A 266 0.97 2.29 -18.13
N TYR A 267 0.53 1.04 -18.00
CA TYR A 267 0.57 0.30 -16.75
C TYR A 267 1.98 0.00 -16.28
N TYR A 268 2.82 -0.55 -17.17
CA TYR A 268 4.19 -0.90 -16.84
C TYR A 268 5.03 0.34 -16.47
N CYS A 269 4.72 1.51 -17.04
CA CYS A 269 5.48 2.74 -16.81
C CYS A 269 4.87 3.68 -15.74
N GLY A 270 3.54 3.67 -15.56
CA GLY A 270 2.80 4.68 -14.81
C GLY A 270 2.76 4.48 -13.29
N SER A 271 3.19 3.33 -12.78
CA SER A 271 3.06 2.97 -11.35
C SER A 271 3.74 3.98 -10.39
N CYS A 272 4.94 4.46 -10.72
CA CYS A 272 5.65 5.45 -9.90
C CYS A 272 4.91 6.79 -9.82
N TYR A 273 4.36 7.27 -10.95
CA TYR A 273 3.62 8.52 -11.01
C TYR A 273 2.30 8.42 -10.26
N ALA A 274 1.60 7.28 -10.37
CA ALA A 274 0.46 6.95 -9.53
C ALA A 274 0.81 7.00 -8.03
N PHE A 275 1.97 6.49 -7.63
CA PHE A 275 2.43 6.51 -6.23
C PHE A 275 2.84 7.91 -5.75
N LEU A 276 3.47 8.72 -6.61
CA LEU A 276 3.79 10.12 -6.36
C LEU A 276 2.52 10.98 -6.17
N MET A 277 1.49 10.79 -6.98
CA MET A 277 0.22 11.52 -6.82
C MET A 277 -0.52 11.10 -5.54
N SER A 278 -0.53 9.80 -5.24
CA SER A 278 -1.37 9.23 -4.18
C SER A 278 -0.81 9.36 -2.76
N SER A 279 0.51 9.38 -2.57
CA SER A 279 1.13 9.34 -1.24
C SER A 279 2.09 10.49 -0.98
N SER A 280 1.74 11.34 0.00
CA SER A 280 2.62 12.41 0.49
C SER A 280 3.89 11.86 1.15
N ARG A 281 3.81 10.70 1.80
CA ARG A 281 4.96 10.01 2.37
C ARG A 281 5.90 9.54 1.27
N PHE A 282 5.36 8.95 0.20
CA PHE A 282 6.16 8.53 -0.95
C PHE A 282 6.86 9.73 -1.60
N ARG A 283 6.16 10.85 -1.80
CA ARG A 283 6.77 12.11 -2.26
C ARG A 283 7.90 12.59 -1.34
N ARG A 284 7.69 12.54 -0.02
CA ARG A 284 8.72 12.91 0.96
C ARG A 284 9.92 11.98 0.89
N SER A 285 9.70 10.67 0.78
CA SER A 285 10.76 9.67 0.62
C SER A 285 11.58 9.91 -0.64
N VAL A 286 10.93 10.14 -1.80
CA VAL A 286 11.62 10.47 -3.04
C VAL A 286 12.42 11.77 -2.89
N ARG A 287 11.81 12.83 -2.35
CA ARG A 287 12.50 14.10 -2.10
C ARG A 287 13.72 13.92 -1.21
N ASN A 288 13.59 13.19 -0.11
CA ASN A 288 14.68 12.95 0.83
C ASN A 288 15.82 12.16 0.18
N GLN A 289 15.49 11.17 -0.65
CA GLN A 289 16.51 10.41 -1.38
C GLN A 289 17.24 11.31 -2.38
N VAL A 290 16.53 12.07 -3.22
CA VAL A 290 17.14 12.99 -4.18
C VAL A 290 18.01 14.06 -3.48
N LEU A 291 17.55 14.60 -2.34
CA LEU A 291 18.33 15.54 -1.55
C LEU A 291 19.56 14.89 -0.89
N PHE A 292 19.46 13.63 -0.46
CA PHE A 292 20.60 12.87 0.05
C PHE A 292 21.68 12.72 -1.02
N TRP A 293 21.31 12.33 -2.25
CA TRP A 293 22.26 12.25 -3.38
C TRP A 293 22.89 13.60 -3.71
N ARG A 294 22.13 14.70 -3.66
CA ARG A 294 22.69 16.05 -3.84
C ARG A 294 23.71 16.43 -2.76
N ARG A 295 23.50 16.01 -1.51
CA ARG A 295 24.43 16.28 -0.39
C ARG A 295 25.65 15.34 -0.43
N ALA A 296 25.46 14.08 -0.78
CA ALA A 296 26.55 13.11 -0.98
C ALA A 296 27.46 13.50 -2.15
N GLY A 297 26.92 14.15 -3.18
CA GLY A 297 27.70 14.72 -4.29
C GLY A 297 28.49 15.99 -3.93
N GLN A 298 28.37 16.55 -2.72
CA GLN A 298 29.05 17.77 -2.31
C GLN A 298 30.17 17.58 -1.26
N VAL A 299 30.47 16.36 -0.79
CA VAL A 299 31.53 16.14 0.21
C VAL A 299 32.36 14.89 -0.08
N ILE A 300 33.69 15.13 -0.15
CA ILE A 300 34.90 14.28 -0.12
C ILE A 300 35.53 13.86 -1.46
N PRO A 301 36.74 14.37 -1.82
CA PRO A 301 37.58 13.78 -2.85
C PRO A 301 38.06 12.40 -2.38
N PHE A 302 37.67 11.37 -3.12
CA PHE A 302 37.98 9.97 -2.83
C PHE A 302 39.48 9.70 -3.07
N GLN A 303 40.23 9.47 -1.99
CA GLN A 303 41.55 8.86 -2.07
C GLN A 303 41.42 7.41 -2.56
N SER A 304 42.08 7.15 -3.67
CA SER A 304 42.30 5.84 -4.28
C SER A 304 42.88 4.84 -3.28
N GLN A 305 42.13 3.78 -2.98
CA GLN A 305 42.71 2.49 -2.61
C GLN A 305 42.23 1.42 -3.58
N SER A 306 43.24 0.89 -4.27
CA SER A 306 43.21 -0.14 -5.29
C SER A 306 43.17 -1.54 -4.67
N ASN A 307 42.81 -2.50 -5.53
CA ASN A 307 43.06 -3.95 -5.45
C ASN A 307 42.01 -4.80 -4.74
N ILE A 308 41.02 -5.29 -5.50
CA ILE A 308 40.57 -6.70 -5.39
C ILE A 308 40.32 -7.25 -6.80
N SER A 309 41.04 -8.32 -7.10
CA SER A 309 41.16 -9.01 -8.37
C SER A 309 39.93 -9.85 -8.72
N MET A 310 39.56 -9.81 -10.00
CA MET A 310 38.49 -10.55 -10.64
C MET A 310 39.03 -11.91 -11.11
N THR A 311 38.42 -13.02 -10.67
CA THR A 311 38.73 -14.36 -11.19
C THR A 311 37.56 -14.87 -12.01
N LEU A 312 37.81 -14.95 -13.31
CA LEU A 312 36.99 -15.55 -14.35
C LEU A 312 37.06 -17.08 -14.23
N MET A 313 35.92 -17.78 -14.36
CA MET A 313 35.92 -19.17 -14.82
C MET A 313 34.85 -19.36 -15.90
N THR A 314 35.33 -19.50 -17.12
CA THR A 314 34.64 -20.10 -18.26
C THR A 314 34.72 -21.62 -18.14
N ASN A 315 33.64 -22.33 -18.43
CA ASN A 315 33.75 -23.65 -19.06
C ASN A 315 32.50 -24.04 -19.85
N THR A 316 32.80 -24.55 -21.04
CA THR A 316 31.97 -25.07 -22.12
C THR A 316 31.59 -26.53 -21.87
N SER A 317 30.44 -26.97 -22.39
CA SER A 317 30.28 -28.34 -22.95
C SER A 317 28.98 -28.50 -23.76
N GLN A 318 29.21 -29.00 -24.98
CA GLN A 318 28.37 -29.79 -25.91
C GLN A 318 27.50 -30.85 -25.22
N GLU A 319 26.51 -31.55 -25.79
CA GLU A 319 25.74 -31.62 -27.05
C GLU A 319 24.82 -32.84 -26.82
N LYS A 320 23.56 -32.83 -27.30
CA LYS A 320 22.86 -34.07 -27.71
C LYS A 320 21.57 -33.75 -28.46
N ILE A 321 21.57 -34.14 -29.73
CA ILE A 321 20.45 -34.14 -30.66
C ILE A 321 19.65 -35.42 -30.43
N VAL A 322 18.33 -35.31 -30.27
CA VAL A 322 17.40 -36.45 -30.32
C VAL A 322 16.34 -36.15 -31.37
N ASN A 323 16.35 -36.98 -32.41
CA ASN A 323 15.37 -37.05 -33.48
C ASN A 323 14.13 -37.81 -32.99
N TYR A 324 12.91 -37.33 -33.29
CA TYR A 324 11.71 -38.17 -33.27
C TYR A 324 10.83 -37.88 -34.48
N GLY A 325 10.41 -38.99 -35.09
CA GLY A 325 9.71 -39.05 -36.36
C GLY A 325 8.25 -38.58 -36.32
N SER A 326 7.83 -38.18 -37.50
CA SER A 326 6.48 -37.80 -37.89
C SER A 326 5.51 -38.99 -37.87
N MET A 327 4.33 -38.80 -37.28
CA MET A 327 3.15 -39.62 -37.57
C MET A 327 1.96 -38.68 -37.84
N GLN A 328 1.46 -38.71 -39.08
CA GLN A 328 0.26 -38.01 -39.51
C GLN A 328 -0.96 -38.93 -39.36
N HIS A 329 -2.03 -38.41 -38.77
CA HIS A 329 -3.40 -38.88 -39.06
C HIS A 329 -4.41 -37.72 -38.97
N PRO A 330 -5.50 -37.77 -39.75
CA PRO A 330 -6.37 -36.62 -40.00
C PRO A 330 -7.50 -36.52 -38.97
N VAL A 331 -7.88 -35.27 -38.64
CA VAL A 331 -9.06 -34.99 -37.82
C VAL A 331 -9.97 -34.05 -38.60
N ALA A 332 -11.14 -34.56 -38.97
CA ALA A 332 -12.28 -33.78 -39.41
C ALA A 332 -13.46 -34.13 -38.52
N ILE A 333 -13.56 -33.51 -37.34
CA ILE A 333 -14.76 -33.26 -36.49
C ILE A 333 -14.27 -32.28 -35.39
N GLU A 334 -14.17 -30.96 -35.65
CA GLU A 334 -13.80 -30.00 -34.58
C GLU A 334 -14.38 -28.58 -34.75
N HIS A 335 -15.29 -28.35 -35.72
CA HIS A 335 -15.85 -27.03 -35.96
C HIS A 335 -16.98 -26.62 -34.98
N ALA A 336 -17.65 -27.58 -34.33
CA ALA A 336 -18.79 -27.28 -33.44
C ALA A 336 -18.38 -26.86 -32.02
N GLN A 337 -17.33 -27.47 -31.45
CA GLN A 337 -16.86 -27.18 -30.09
C GLN A 337 -16.14 -25.82 -29.98
N ARG A 338 -15.50 -25.38 -31.06
CA ARG A 338 -14.80 -24.08 -31.18
C ARG A 338 -15.73 -22.88 -31.03
N LYS A 339 -17.00 -23.00 -31.45
CA LYS A 339 -17.98 -21.90 -31.45
C LYS A 339 -18.50 -21.57 -30.04
N ASN A 340 -18.56 -22.56 -29.14
CA ASN A 340 -19.06 -22.37 -27.77
C ASN A 340 -18.01 -21.73 -26.84
N SER A 341 -16.74 -22.08 -26.98
CA SER A 341 -15.66 -21.48 -26.17
C SER A 341 -15.41 -20.02 -26.51
N ILE A 342 -15.55 -19.63 -27.79
CA ILE A 342 -15.43 -18.23 -28.23
C ILE A 342 -16.59 -17.39 -27.68
N LYS A 343 -17.83 -17.90 -27.71
CA LYS A 343 -19.00 -17.21 -27.13
C LYS A 343 -18.84 -16.94 -25.64
N PHE A 344 -18.28 -17.89 -24.88
CA PHE A 344 -18.00 -17.72 -23.46
C PHE A 344 -16.98 -16.60 -23.19
N LEU A 345 -15.89 -16.55 -23.96
CA LEU A 345 -14.88 -15.47 -23.82
C LEU A 345 -15.45 -14.08 -24.16
N ILE A 346 -16.30 -13.99 -25.18
CA ILE A 346 -16.97 -12.75 -25.56
C ILE A 346 -17.92 -12.30 -24.43
N ALA A 347 -18.74 -13.22 -23.90
CA ALA A 347 -19.65 -12.93 -22.79
C ALA A 347 -18.89 -12.48 -21.53
N LEU A 348 -17.77 -13.14 -21.21
CA LEU A 348 -16.92 -12.77 -20.08
C LEU A 348 -16.33 -11.37 -20.26
N GLN A 349 -15.86 -11.00 -21.45
CA GLN A 349 -15.31 -9.66 -21.72
C GLN A 349 -16.40 -8.56 -21.72
N ILE A 350 -17.61 -8.86 -22.20
CA ILE A 350 -18.74 -7.93 -22.11
C ILE A 350 -19.11 -7.72 -20.64
N LEU A 351 -19.16 -8.79 -19.84
CA LEU A 351 -19.42 -8.69 -18.42
C LEU A 351 -18.36 -7.87 -17.70
N THR A 352 -17.06 -8.08 -18.00
CA THR A 352 -15.99 -7.30 -17.36
C THR A 352 -16.00 -5.84 -17.78
N THR A 353 -16.29 -5.52 -19.05
CA THR A 353 -16.41 -4.12 -19.49
C THR A 353 -17.61 -3.42 -18.86
N VAL A 354 -18.76 -4.08 -18.74
CA VAL A 354 -19.94 -3.54 -18.04
C VAL A 354 -19.66 -3.33 -16.55
N LEU A 355 -19.07 -4.31 -15.86
CA LEU A 355 -18.65 -4.15 -14.46
C LEU A 355 -17.66 -3.00 -14.29
N THR A 356 -16.73 -2.84 -15.22
CA THR A 356 -15.75 -1.76 -15.20
C THR A 356 -16.41 -0.39 -15.35
N LEU A 357 -17.37 -0.24 -16.28
CA LEU A 357 -18.11 1.01 -16.47
C LEU A 357 -18.96 1.36 -15.25
N ILE A 358 -19.66 0.38 -14.67
CA ILE A 358 -20.39 0.56 -13.41
C ILE A 358 -19.43 1.04 -12.33
N LEU A 359 -18.24 0.43 -12.23
CA LEU A 359 -17.27 0.80 -11.21
C LEU A 359 -16.71 2.20 -11.41
N VAL A 360 -16.34 2.57 -12.64
CA VAL A 360 -15.92 3.93 -12.98
C VAL A 360 -17.02 4.92 -12.62
N GLY A 361 -18.29 4.60 -12.88
CA GLY A 361 -19.43 5.39 -12.43
C GLY A 361 -19.51 5.53 -10.90
N THR A 362 -19.33 4.44 -10.15
CA THR A 362 -19.32 4.49 -8.68
C THR A 362 -18.12 5.25 -8.12
N LEU A 363 -16.92 5.08 -8.69
CA LEU A 363 -15.71 5.80 -8.29
C LEU A 363 -15.81 7.28 -8.64
N TYR A 364 -16.36 7.61 -9.80
CA TYR A 364 -16.65 8.99 -10.21
C TYR A 364 -17.64 9.64 -9.24
N SER A 365 -18.74 8.96 -8.92
CA SER A 365 -19.71 9.42 -7.91
C SER A 365 -19.09 9.59 -6.51
N MET A 366 -18.12 8.75 -6.13
CA MET A 366 -17.37 8.89 -4.87
C MET A 366 -16.42 10.10 -4.86
N THR A 367 -15.85 10.48 -6.01
CA THR A 367 -14.98 11.65 -6.13
C THR A 367 -15.75 12.95 -6.38
N TYR A 368 -16.92 12.87 -7.02
CA TYR A 368 -17.77 13.99 -7.39
C TYR A 368 -18.80 14.27 -6.31
N LYS A 369 -18.33 14.50 -5.07
CA LYS A 369 -19.17 15.16 -4.08
C LYS A 369 -18.98 16.67 -4.24
N HIS A 370 -19.85 17.25 -5.06
CA HIS A 370 -19.90 18.69 -5.31
C HIS A 370 -19.97 19.42 -3.96
N PRO A 371 -19.06 20.37 -3.68
CA PRO A 371 -19.23 21.26 -2.55
C PRO A 371 -20.32 22.27 -2.95
N THR A 372 -21.58 21.90 -2.81
CA THR A 372 -22.67 22.89 -2.82
C THR A 372 -22.60 23.66 -1.52
N ARG A 373 -21.77 24.70 -1.56
CA ARG A 373 -21.77 25.81 -0.61
C ARG A 373 -22.82 26.80 -1.08
N GLU A 374 -24.04 26.63 -0.58
CA GLU A 374 -24.93 27.75 -0.27
C GLU A 374 -25.14 27.73 1.24
N GLU A 375 -24.24 28.39 1.96
CA GLU A 375 -24.47 28.76 3.36
C GLU A 375 -25.54 29.85 3.39
N LYS A 376 -26.81 29.44 3.45
CA LYS A 376 -27.80 30.26 4.12
C LYS A 376 -27.51 30.18 5.61
N HIS A 377 -27.16 31.30 6.22
CA HIS A 377 -27.08 31.48 7.67
C HIS A 377 -28.40 31.03 8.30
N GLN A 378 -28.45 29.80 8.79
CA GLN A 378 -29.40 29.35 9.80
C GLN A 378 -28.71 29.43 11.17
N PRO A 379 -29.40 29.92 12.21
CA PRO A 379 -28.85 29.98 13.55
C PRO A 379 -28.48 28.59 14.04
N TYR A 380 -27.22 28.44 14.45
CA TYR A 380 -26.63 27.22 15.00
C TYR A 380 -27.48 26.70 16.16
N THR A 381 -28.25 25.65 15.92
CA THR A 381 -28.69 24.74 16.98
C THR A 381 -27.61 23.68 17.12
N ASN A 382 -26.82 23.81 18.19
CA ASN A 382 -25.74 22.91 18.58
C ASN A 382 -26.28 21.50 18.91
N ILE A 383 -26.53 20.70 17.88
CA ILE A 383 -26.64 19.24 18.07
C ILE A 383 -25.21 18.73 18.07
N VAL A 384 -24.53 18.88 19.21
CA VAL A 384 -23.26 18.22 19.49
C VAL A 384 -23.57 16.72 19.49
N PRO A 385 -23.05 15.93 18.52
CA PRO A 385 -23.23 14.48 18.58
C PRO A 385 -22.65 14.02 19.91
N THR A 386 -23.45 13.32 20.70
CA THR A 386 -23.09 12.76 22.00
C THR A 386 -21.92 11.81 21.83
N GLN A 387 -20.70 12.35 21.89
CA GLN A 387 -19.48 11.56 21.87
C GLN A 387 -19.51 10.66 23.11
N SER A 388 -19.49 9.34 22.90
CA SER A 388 -19.45 8.39 24.00
C SER A 388 -18.23 8.71 24.87
N LYS A 389 -18.47 9.03 26.14
CA LYS A 389 -17.43 9.31 27.14
C LYS A 389 -16.37 8.20 27.09
N ARG A 390 -15.15 8.53 26.67
CA ARG A 390 -14.04 7.56 26.61
C ARG A 390 -13.39 7.51 27.98
N ASN A 391 -13.45 6.34 28.61
CA ASN A 391 -12.88 6.15 29.95
C ASN A 391 -11.38 5.85 29.91
N GLY A 392 -10.81 5.50 28.74
CA GLY A 392 -9.38 5.29 28.59
C GLY A 392 -8.97 5.02 27.14
N SER A 393 -7.69 5.25 26.83
CA SER A 393 -7.11 5.03 25.50
C SER A 393 -5.58 4.98 25.57
N ILE A 394 -4.93 4.86 24.41
CA ILE A 394 -3.51 5.15 24.21
C ILE A 394 -3.40 6.45 23.42
N SER A 395 -2.53 7.35 23.86
CA SER A 395 -2.26 8.64 23.23
C SER A 395 -0.75 8.86 23.10
N VAL A 396 -0.33 9.64 22.11
CA VAL A 396 1.07 10.03 21.91
C VAL A 396 1.14 11.54 21.91
N LEU A 397 2.06 12.10 22.70
CA LEU A 397 2.35 13.53 22.71
C LEU A 397 3.71 13.79 22.08
N TYR A 398 3.86 14.93 21.41
CA TYR A 398 5.04 15.31 20.63
C TYR A 398 5.55 16.68 21.04
N VAL A 399 6.85 16.82 21.22
CA VAL A 399 7.48 18.06 21.71
C VAL A 399 7.35 19.24 20.75
N LEU A 400 7.43 18.99 19.44
CA LEU A 400 7.48 20.03 18.41
C LEU A 400 6.19 20.11 17.59
N ASP A 401 5.10 19.52 18.09
CA ASP A 401 3.80 19.58 17.44
C ASP A 401 2.95 20.65 18.14
N PRO A 402 2.56 21.75 17.48
CA PRO A 402 1.79 22.84 18.08
C PRO A 402 0.35 22.47 18.44
N ILE A 403 -0.06 21.22 18.25
CA ILE A 403 -1.34 20.68 18.73
C ILE A 403 -1.07 19.44 19.58
N GLY A 404 -0.16 18.59 19.10
CA GLY A 404 0.14 17.28 19.66
C GLY A 404 0.94 17.27 20.96
N HIS A 405 1.30 18.41 21.55
CA HIS A 405 2.03 18.45 22.83
C HIS A 405 1.12 18.44 24.06
N SER A 406 -0.17 18.77 23.90
CA SER A 406 -1.16 18.82 24.98
C SER A 406 -2.31 17.83 24.79
N PHE A 407 -3.00 17.47 25.88
CA PHE A 407 -4.00 16.39 25.88
C PHE A 407 -5.20 16.68 26.80
N CYS A 408 -6.39 16.25 26.36
CA CYS A 408 -7.64 16.33 27.11
C CYS A 408 -8.13 14.92 27.52
N PHE A 409 -8.21 14.63 28.82
CA PHE A 409 -8.74 13.37 29.32
C PHE A 409 -10.26 13.26 29.20
N ARG A 410 -10.98 14.37 28.98
CA ARG A 410 -12.45 14.37 28.83
C ARG A 410 -12.91 13.58 27.61
N ASP A 411 -12.24 13.76 26.48
CA ASP A 411 -12.62 13.19 25.19
C ASP A 411 -11.50 12.38 24.52
N GLY A 412 -10.29 12.44 25.07
CA GLY A 412 -9.14 11.72 24.55
C GLY A 412 -8.56 12.32 23.28
N LEU A 413 -8.78 13.62 23.05
CA LEU A 413 -8.21 14.39 21.94
C LEU A 413 -7.07 15.29 22.43
N TYR A 414 -6.36 15.91 21.50
CA TYR A 414 -5.36 16.93 21.83
C TYR A 414 -5.99 18.14 22.51
N GLY A 415 -5.20 18.79 23.36
CA GLY A 415 -5.67 19.89 24.20
C GLY A 415 -5.85 21.19 23.44
N GLU A 416 -5.15 21.35 22.33
CA GLU A 416 -5.22 22.53 21.47
C GLU A 416 -5.97 22.27 20.17
N THR A 417 -6.46 23.35 19.57
CA THR A 417 -7.09 23.35 18.25
C THR A 417 -6.61 24.56 17.45
N ILE A 418 -6.59 24.44 16.12
CA ILE A 418 -6.35 25.58 15.24
C ILE A 418 -7.70 26.05 14.69
N THR A 419 -8.03 27.30 14.99
CA THR A 419 -9.20 27.99 14.44
C THR A 419 -8.70 29.34 13.93
N ASP A 420 -9.13 29.78 12.75
CA ASP A 420 -8.75 31.09 12.20
C ASP A 420 -7.24 31.37 12.25
N TRP A 421 -6.44 30.35 11.89
CA TRP A 421 -4.96 30.41 11.85
C TRP A 421 -4.28 30.65 13.20
N THR A 422 -5.04 30.58 14.30
CA THR A 422 -4.54 30.78 15.66
C THR A 422 -4.71 29.49 16.46
N VAL A 423 -3.75 29.21 17.34
CA VAL A 423 -3.81 28.07 18.26
C VAL A 423 -4.60 28.49 19.50
N TYR A 424 -5.65 27.72 19.81
CA TYR A 424 -6.48 27.91 20.99
C TYR A 424 -6.41 26.69 21.90
N ASN A 425 -6.28 26.94 23.20
CA ASN A 425 -6.46 25.90 24.20
C ASN A 425 -7.95 25.57 24.31
N ARG A 426 -8.30 24.32 23.98
CA ARG A 426 -9.66 23.77 24.04
C ARG A 426 -9.90 23.01 25.35
N CYS A 427 -8.90 22.25 25.78
CA CYS A 427 -8.90 21.44 26.99
C CYS A 427 -7.51 20.83 27.22
N SER A 428 -6.62 21.53 27.92
CA SER A 428 -5.27 21.01 28.20
C SER A 428 -5.19 20.53 29.65
N ASP A 429 -5.42 19.23 29.86
CA ASP A 429 -5.26 18.60 31.17
C ASP A 429 -3.81 18.21 31.45
N LEU A 430 -3.12 17.77 30.39
CA LEU A 430 -1.75 17.29 30.41
C LEU A 430 -0.98 17.93 29.28
N ASP A 431 0.21 18.43 29.60
CA ASP A 431 1.22 18.91 28.67
C ASP A 431 2.48 18.05 28.79
N PHE A 432 3.20 17.91 27.68
CA PHE A 432 4.49 17.27 27.64
C PHE A 432 5.55 18.19 27.03
N ASN A 433 6.60 18.44 27.83
CA ASN A 433 7.84 19.09 27.40
C ASN A 433 7.73 20.58 26.99
N THR A 434 6.57 21.22 27.11
CA THR A 434 6.39 22.64 26.76
C THR A 434 6.90 23.54 27.88
N TYR A 435 6.47 23.27 29.12
CA TYR A 435 6.86 24.06 30.29
C TYR A 435 8.19 23.61 30.90
N TYR A 436 8.38 22.29 31.01
CA TYR A 436 9.57 21.70 31.62
C TYR A 436 10.07 20.54 30.77
N LYS A 437 11.31 20.64 30.32
CA LYS A 437 11.95 19.64 29.47
C LYS A 437 12.00 18.28 30.20
N GLY A 438 11.50 17.24 29.54
CA GLY A 438 11.46 15.87 30.05
C GLY A 438 10.35 15.58 31.04
N ASN A 439 9.43 16.53 31.28
CA ASN A 439 8.39 16.40 32.30
C ASN A 439 6.99 16.40 31.69
N PHE A 440 6.07 15.76 32.40
CA PHE A 440 4.65 16.05 32.32
C PHE A 440 4.35 17.31 33.13
N THR A 441 3.43 18.14 32.63
CA THR A 441 2.87 19.27 33.35
C THR A 441 1.34 19.14 33.35
N VAL A 442 0.70 19.25 34.52
CA VAL A 442 -0.76 19.17 34.67
C VAL A 442 -1.31 20.42 35.34
N GLY A 443 -2.60 20.70 35.16
CA GLY A 443 -3.19 21.97 35.62
C GLY A 443 -2.65 23.17 34.83
N VAL A 444 -2.56 22.99 33.51
CA VAL A 444 -2.08 24.02 32.57
C VAL A 444 -3.21 24.93 32.06
N GLU A 445 -4.46 24.49 32.17
CA GLU A 445 -5.64 25.29 31.82
C GLU A 445 -5.94 26.31 32.94
N GLY A 446 -6.32 27.52 32.56
CA GLY A 446 -6.58 28.60 33.52
C GLY A 446 -7.66 28.21 34.54
N GLY A 447 -7.37 28.42 35.83
CA GLY A 447 -8.25 28.02 36.93
C GLY A 447 -8.10 26.56 37.38
N ARG A 448 -7.44 25.69 36.61
CA ARG A 448 -7.18 24.33 37.06
C ARG A 448 -5.96 24.25 37.96
N VAL A 449 -6.12 23.54 39.06
CA VAL A 449 -5.04 23.12 39.94
C VAL A 449 -4.94 21.60 39.88
N ALA A 450 -3.72 21.08 39.98
CA ALA A 450 -3.51 19.65 39.85
C ALA A 450 -2.41 19.12 40.76
N THR A 451 -2.42 17.81 40.95
CA THR A 451 -1.35 17.06 41.58
C THR A 451 -1.04 15.87 40.71
N ILE A 452 0.24 15.63 40.41
CA ILE A 452 0.73 14.44 39.70
C ILE A 452 1.77 13.72 40.56
N ILE A 453 1.65 12.40 40.66
CA ILE A 453 2.53 11.54 41.45
C ILE A 453 3.05 10.41 40.56
N ASP A 454 4.37 10.21 40.57
CA ASP A 454 5.03 9.03 40.02
C ASP A 454 4.88 7.88 41.04
N LEU A 455 4.08 6.87 40.68
CA LEU A 455 3.84 5.68 41.49
C LEU A 455 4.92 4.61 41.31
N GLY A 456 5.91 4.85 40.43
CA GLY A 456 6.94 3.89 40.07
C GLY A 456 6.50 2.90 38.99
N THR A 457 7.27 1.84 38.82
CA THR A 457 6.98 0.76 37.87
C THR A 457 5.98 -0.26 38.46
N ALA A 458 5.39 -1.09 37.60
CA ALA A 458 4.53 -2.18 38.07
C ALA A 458 5.27 -3.12 39.05
N THR A 459 6.54 -3.40 38.80
CA THR A 459 7.40 -4.23 39.66
C THR A 459 7.62 -3.58 41.03
N GLU A 460 7.91 -2.29 41.08
CA GLU A 460 8.08 -1.54 42.33
C GLU A 460 6.80 -1.53 43.16
N LEU A 461 5.65 -1.26 42.52
CA LEU A 461 4.35 -1.35 43.17
C LEU A 461 4.07 -2.76 43.71
N ARG A 462 4.44 -3.80 42.97
CA ARG A 462 4.27 -5.19 43.41
C ARG A 462 5.06 -5.49 44.66
N VAL A 463 6.32 -5.03 44.72
CA VAL A 463 7.18 -5.21 45.90
C VAL A 463 6.63 -4.42 47.09
N LYS A 464 6.24 -3.15 46.86
CA LYS A 464 5.72 -2.25 47.90
C LYS A 464 4.41 -2.77 48.52
N TYR A 465 3.47 -3.18 47.66
CA TYR A 465 2.11 -3.51 48.06
C TYR A 465 1.84 -5.02 48.15
N LYS A 466 2.83 -5.87 47.81
CA LYS A 466 2.76 -7.34 47.95
C LYS A 466 1.52 -7.98 47.31
N TYR A 467 1.09 -7.48 46.14
CA TYR A 467 -0.01 -8.06 45.38
C TYR A 467 0.47 -9.11 44.37
N GLU A 468 -0.40 -10.05 43.98
CA GLU A 468 -0.09 -11.07 42.99
C GLU A 468 -0.30 -10.59 41.54
N GLU A 469 0.65 -10.90 40.65
CA GLU A 469 0.48 -10.72 39.20
C GLU A 469 -0.08 -12.00 38.57
N THR A 470 -1.32 -11.93 38.10
CA THR A 470 -2.00 -12.96 37.31
C THR A 470 -1.70 -12.88 35.82
N VAL A 471 -1.39 -11.68 35.31
CA VAL A 471 -0.97 -11.44 33.93
C VAL A 471 0.28 -10.55 33.95
N GLY A 472 1.40 -11.05 33.40
CA GLY A 472 2.69 -10.36 33.49
C GLY A 472 2.67 -8.96 32.86
N ASN A 473 3.43 -8.03 33.46
CA ASN A 473 3.72 -6.67 32.96
C ASN A 473 2.47 -5.82 32.63
N GLY A 474 1.58 -5.63 33.60
CA GLY A 474 0.44 -4.72 33.45
C GLY A 474 -0.57 -4.74 34.59
N GLN A 475 -0.51 -5.74 35.47
CA GLN A 475 -1.42 -5.86 36.61
C GLN A 475 -1.38 -4.63 37.50
N GLY A 476 -0.20 -4.09 37.83
CA GLY A 476 -0.07 -2.91 38.67
C GLY A 476 -0.86 -1.69 38.19
N TYR A 477 -0.86 -1.45 36.88
CA TYR A 477 -1.68 -0.38 36.28
C TYR A 477 -3.18 -0.71 36.37
N ALA A 478 -3.56 -1.95 36.05
CA ALA A 478 -4.95 -2.38 36.06
C ALA A 478 -5.54 -2.43 37.48
N SER A 479 -4.73 -2.71 38.50
CA SER A 479 -5.12 -2.89 39.90
C SER A 479 -5.38 -1.61 40.66
N ILE A 480 -5.04 -0.44 40.11
CA ILE A 480 -5.28 0.85 40.78
C ILE A 480 -6.72 1.28 40.54
N HIS A 481 -7.44 1.50 41.63
CA HIS A 481 -8.81 1.98 41.65
C HIS A 481 -8.95 3.19 42.57
N ARG A 482 -10.06 3.91 42.38
CA ARG A 482 -10.49 4.97 43.27
C ARG A 482 -11.69 4.46 44.07
N GLN A 483 -11.70 4.76 45.37
CA GLN A 483 -12.91 4.71 46.18
C GLN A 483 -12.96 5.99 47.02
N ASN A 484 -13.97 6.83 46.79
CA ASN A 484 -14.10 8.14 47.44
C ASN A 484 -12.85 9.01 47.21
N LYS A 485 -12.21 9.50 48.29
CA LYS A 485 -10.96 10.26 48.27
C LYS A 485 -9.75 9.38 48.61
N THR A 486 -9.82 8.11 48.24
CA THR A 486 -8.71 7.17 48.46
C THR A 486 -8.33 6.44 47.18
N LEU A 487 -7.03 6.29 46.95
CA LEU A 487 -6.49 5.35 45.98
C LEU A 487 -6.33 3.99 46.63
N LEU A 488 -6.80 2.98 45.91
CA LEU A 488 -6.74 1.58 46.30
C LEU A 488 -5.93 0.81 45.27
N ILE A 489 -5.21 -0.20 45.74
CA ILE A 489 -4.56 -1.19 44.89
C ILE A 489 -5.09 -2.59 45.24
N LEU A 490 -5.36 -3.40 44.22
CA LEU A 490 -5.78 -4.79 44.38
C LEU A 490 -4.68 -5.57 45.10
N LYS A 491 -5.00 -6.15 46.26
CA LYS A 491 -4.09 -6.98 47.06
C LYS A 491 -4.15 -8.44 46.63
N ASP A 492 -5.36 -8.99 46.52
CA ASP A 492 -5.62 -10.37 46.10
C ASP A 492 -6.62 -10.37 44.95
N TYR A 493 -6.19 -10.92 43.80
CA TYR A 493 -7.00 -10.97 42.60
C TYR A 493 -8.18 -11.94 42.72
N ARG A 494 -8.00 -13.09 43.39
CA ARG A 494 -9.04 -14.12 43.51
C ARG A 494 -10.17 -13.64 44.43
N ASN A 495 -9.78 -13.04 45.55
CA ASN A 495 -10.74 -12.57 46.55
C ASN A 495 -11.22 -11.13 46.32
N ARG A 496 -10.68 -10.44 45.30
CA ARG A 496 -10.95 -9.02 45.00
C ARG A 496 -10.80 -8.11 46.22
N THR A 497 -9.78 -8.36 47.04
CA THR A 497 -9.50 -7.51 48.20
C THR A 497 -8.58 -6.36 47.80
N TYR A 498 -8.83 -5.20 48.37
CA TYR A 498 -8.09 -3.97 48.09
C TYR A 498 -7.41 -3.46 49.34
N GLN A 499 -6.33 -2.72 49.16
CA GLN A 499 -5.66 -1.99 50.24
C GLN A 499 -5.38 -0.55 49.83
N ILE A 500 -5.31 0.34 50.80
CA ILE A 500 -5.09 1.78 50.59
C ILE A 500 -3.63 2.00 50.18
N MET A 501 -3.41 2.87 49.19
CA MET A 501 -2.09 3.28 48.75
C MET A 501 -1.54 4.40 49.63
N ASP A 502 -0.27 4.31 50.03
CA ASP A 502 0.46 5.31 50.82
C ASP A 502 0.52 6.67 50.12
N GLU A 503 0.46 6.71 48.78
CA GLU A 503 0.47 7.96 48.00
C GLU A 503 -0.89 8.67 48.01
N SER A 504 -1.95 8.04 48.53
CA SER A 504 -3.30 8.60 48.51
C SER A 504 -3.38 9.99 49.17
N PRO A 505 -2.86 10.23 50.40
CA PRO A 505 -2.93 11.56 51.01
C PRO A 505 -2.26 12.64 50.17
N ALA A 506 -1.13 12.31 49.53
CA ALA A 506 -0.41 13.23 48.68
C ALA A 506 -1.19 13.56 47.39
N LEU A 507 -1.97 12.62 46.84
CA LEU A 507 -2.75 12.87 45.61
C LEU A 507 -3.95 13.80 45.88
N PHE A 508 -4.55 13.68 47.06
CA PHE A 508 -5.77 14.39 47.44
C PHE A 508 -5.51 15.67 48.25
N GLN A 509 -4.25 16.08 48.40
CA GLN A 509 -3.91 17.39 48.94
C GLN A 509 -4.38 18.52 47.99
N GLU A 510 -4.27 19.76 48.44
CA GLU A 510 -4.58 20.91 47.60
C GLU A 510 -3.66 20.95 46.38
N GLY A 511 -4.27 21.05 45.19
CA GLY A 511 -3.55 21.06 43.93
C GLY A 511 -2.68 22.30 43.77
N LYS A 512 -1.67 22.21 42.89
CA LYS A 512 -0.85 23.35 42.47
C LYS A 512 -1.08 23.66 41.01
N VAL A 513 -0.95 24.92 40.64
CA VAL A 513 -0.87 25.34 39.23
C VAL A 513 0.44 24.79 38.65
N LEU A 514 0.40 24.24 37.44
CA LEU A 514 1.57 23.67 36.76
C LEU A 514 2.32 22.60 37.58
N SER A 515 1.60 21.64 38.17
CA SER A 515 2.23 20.51 38.85
C SER A 515 2.96 19.62 37.85
N THR A 516 4.17 19.15 38.19
CA THR A 516 5.06 18.45 37.25
C THR A 516 5.56 17.11 37.77
N ALA A 517 5.85 16.19 36.84
CA ALA A 517 6.54 14.95 37.13
C ALA A 517 7.48 14.56 35.97
N ALA A 518 8.68 14.09 36.29
CA ALA A 518 9.64 13.63 35.29
C ALA A 518 9.12 12.39 34.57
N VAL A 519 9.22 12.36 33.23
CA VAL A 519 8.76 11.25 32.39
C VAL A 519 9.77 10.11 32.44
N LYS A 520 9.31 8.92 32.79
CA LYS A 520 10.11 7.69 32.83
C LYS A 520 9.35 6.57 32.14
N GLN A 521 10.00 5.86 31.23
CA GLN A 521 9.37 4.74 30.53
C GLN A 521 9.04 3.61 31.51
N GLY A 522 7.84 3.03 31.40
CA GLY A 522 7.36 1.95 32.26
C GLY A 522 6.78 2.42 33.61
N HIS A 523 6.88 3.71 33.94
CA HIS A 523 6.32 4.26 35.16
C HIS A 523 4.81 4.51 35.03
N ILE A 524 4.13 4.34 36.17
CA ILE A 524 2.71 4.62 36.35
C ILE A 524 2.60 5.94 37.09
N TYR A 525 1.70 6.81 36.64
CA TYR A 525 1.41 8.09 37.25
C TYR A 525 -0.05 8.13 37.67
N ALA A 526 -0.33 8.72 38.83
CA ALA A 526 -1.67 9.13 39.22
C ALA A 526 -1.73 10.64 39.28
N LEU A 527 -2.79 11.23 38.73
CA LEU A 527 -3.00 12.67 38.79
C LEU A 527 -4.44 12.99 39.14
N ARG A 528 -4.61 14.10 39.86
CA ARG A 528 -5.88 14.71 40.22
C ARG A 528 -5.90 16.12 39.68
N ILE A 529 -6.96 16.47 38.98
CA ILE A 529 -7.20 17.82 38.46
C ILE A 529 -8.50 18.32 39.06
N SER A 530 -8.47 19.50 39.66
CA SER A 530 -9.64 20.23 40.15
C SER A 530 -9.65 21.65 39.60
N ASP A 531 -10.80 22.30 39.63
CA ASP A 531 -10.94 23.69 39.18
C ASP A 531 -11.19 24.59 40.38
N SER A 532 -10.47 25.71 40.46
CA SER A 532 -10.62 26.69 41.55
C SER A 532 -11.94 27.47 41.45
N TYR A 533 -12.52 27.56 40.26
CA TYR A 533 -13.78 28.26 40.01
C TYR A 533 -14.97 27.29 39.98
N ASP A 534 -14.77 26.06 39.51
CA ASP A 534 -15.79 25.00 39.54
C ASP A 534 -15.41 23.91 40.55
N LEU A 535 -15.92 24.04 41.79
CA LEU A 535 -15.69 23.08 42.86
C LEU A 535 -16.29 21.68 42.58
N THR A 536 -17.17 21.56 41.58
CA THR A 536 -17.73 20.26 41.17
C THR A 536 -16.83 19.54 40.17
N PHE A 537 -15.89 20.26 39.54
CA PHE A 537 -14.94 19.69 38.61
C PHE A 537 -13.84 18.94 39.36
N GLU A 538 -13.85 17.61 39.21
CA GLU A 538 -12.74 16.77 39.63
C GLU A 538 -12.50 15.68 38.58
N ARG A 539 -11.24 15.47 38.23
CA ARG A 539 -10.82 14.38 37.34
C ARG A 539 -9.61 13.69 37.92
N ILE A 540 -9.72 12.38 38.08
CA ILE A 540 -8.64 11.53 38.55
C ILE A 540 -8.27 10.59 37.42
N VAL A 541 -6.98 10.53 37.08
CA VAL A 541 -6.49 9.75 35.95
C VAL A 541 -5.28 8.96 36.39
N LYS A 542 -5.22 7.69 35.95
CA LYS A 542 -3.99 6.90 36.00
C LYS A 542 -3.41 6.77 34.61
N MET A 543 -2.08 6.91 34.49
CA MET A 543 -1.35 6.82 33.24
C MET A 543 -0.18 5.85 33.34
N LEU A 544 0.15 5.16 32.26
CA LEU A 544 1.33 4.33 32.11
C LEU A 544 2.11 4.81 30.88
N VAL A 545 3.39 5.12 31.07
CA VAL A 545 4.28 5.50 29.97
C VAL A 545 4.75 4.24 29.24
N ILE A 546 4.21 3.99 28.05
CA ILE A 546 4.53 2.81 27.24
C ILE A 546 5.85 2.99 26.49
N ALA A 547 6.07 4.17 25.94
CA ALA A 547 7.27 4.52 25.19
C ALA A 547 7.63 5.97 25.44
N TYR A 548 8.92 6.25 25.56
CA TYR A 548 9.43 7.61 25.77
C TYR A 548 10.70 7.82 24.95
N GLU A 549 10.66 8.79 24.06
CA GLU A 549 11.81 9.26 23.30
C GLU A 549 12.10 10.71 23.72
N PRO A 550 13.16 10.95 24.52
CA PRO A 550 13.46 12.27 25.06
C PRO A 550 13.51 13.34 23.98
N ASN A 551 12.83 14.47 24.21
CA ASN A 551 12.73 15.61 23.29
C ASN A 551 11.98 15.33 21.97
N VAL A 552 11.38 14.15 21.80
CA VAL A 552 10.64 13.78 20.58
C VAL A 552 9.20 13.49 20.91
N SER A 553 8.93 12.46 21.70
CA SER A 553 7.56 12.02 21.98
C SER A 553 7.43 11.17 23.25
N VAL A 554 6.21 11.11 23.78
CA VAL A 554 5.83 10.20 24.86
C VAL A 554 4.51 9.52 24.51
N THR A 555 4.46 8.20 24.62
CA THR A 555 3.25 7.39 24.43
C THR A 555 2.73 6.94 25.78
N ILE A 556 1.50 7.32 26.11
CA ILE A 556 0.83 6.99 27.36
C ILE A 556 -0.39 6.12 27.12
N ARG A 557 -0.63 5.15 27.99
CA ARG A 557 -1.95 4.55 28.22
C ARG A 557 -2.57 5.27 29.40
N TRP A 558 -3.82 5.69 29.29
CA TRP A 558 -4.51 6.43 30.36
C TRP A 558 -5.92 5.91 30.57
N GLU A 559 -6.41 6.09 31.79
CA GLU A 559 -7.76 5.71 32.21
C GLU A 559 -8.25 6.70 33.28
N VAL A 560 -9.46 7.23 33.11
CA VAL A 560 -10.14 8.07 34.09
C VAL A 560 -10.75 7.17 35.17
N LEU A 561 -10.39 7.43 36.42
CA LEU A 561 -10.92 6.75 37.59
C LEU A 561 -12.18 7.48 38.06
N PHE A 562 -13.31 6.75 38.07
CA PHE A 562 -14.60 7.28 38.53
C PHE A 562 -14.74 7.13 40.03
#